data_AF-A0A8T4NBJ0-F1
#
_entry.id   AF-A0A8T4NBJ0-F1
#
_cell.length_a   1.000
_cell.length_b   1.000
_cell.length_c   1.000
_cell.angle_alpha   90.00
_cell.angle_beta   90.00
_cell.angle_gamma   90.00
#
_symmetry.space_group_name_H-M   'P 1'
#
loop_
_entity.id
_entity.type
_entity.pdbx_description
1 polymer ?
#
loop_
_entity_poly.entity_id
_entity_poly.type
_entity_poly.pdbx_seq_one_letter_code
_entity_poly.pdbx_strand_id
1 'polypeptide(L)'
;MGKREDYVQQLAEYLRKNLKKGYTKDSLRWALINQGHSKLEVDKAIKRVEEEMSRDAPILSVSSNSQASAEILHQDSEPEKKSWWNRWFG
;
A
#
# COMPACT_ATOMS: atom_id res chain seq x y z
N MET A 1 -4.02 -17.96 23.10
CA MET A 1 -3.41 -17.69 21.78
C MET A 1 -1.95 -18.09 21.81
N GLY A 2 -1.39 -18.56 20.68
CA GLY A 2 0.06 -18.75 20.57
C GLY A 2 0.74 -17.40 20.27
N LYS A 3 1.94 -17.16 20.84
CA LYS A 3 2.69 -15.89 20.72
C LYS A 3 2.80 -15.32 19.29
N ARG A 4 2.81 -16.19 18.27
CA ARG A 4 2.87 -15.79 16.85
C ARG A 4 1.57 -15.17 16.34
N GLU A 5 0.42 -15.66 16.80
CA GLU A 5 -0.89 -15.12 16.40
C GLU A 5 -1.06 -13.69 16.94
N ASP A 6 -0.67 -13.48 18.19
CA ASP A 6 -0.72 -12.16 18.84
C ASP A 6 0.19 -11.13 18.14
N TYR A 7 1.33 -11.59 17.59
CA TYR A 7 2.25 -10.74 16.84
C TYR A 7 1.70 -10.35 15.46
N VAL A 8 1.15 -11.30 14.71
CA VAL A 8 0.50 -11.02 13.43
C VAL A 8 -0.68 -10.06 13.62
N GLN A 9 -1.41 -10.18 14.72
CA GLN A 9 -2.48 -9.25 15.09
C GLN A 9 -1.97 -7.82 15.29
N GLN A 10 -0.84 -7.63 15.99
CA GLN A 10 -0.23 -6.31 16.18
C GLN A 10 0.21 -5.68 14.84
N LEU A 11 0.81 -6.48 13.95
CA LEU A 11 1.16 -6.03 12.60
C LEU A 11 -0.09 -5.64 11.80
N ALA A 12 -1.17 -6.43 11.90
CA ALA A 12 -2.44 -6.14 11.23
C ALA A 12 -3.04 -4.81 11.73
N GLU A 13 -2.99 -4.54 13.03
CA GLU A 13 -3.46 -3.27 13.60
C GLU A 13 -2.64 -2.08 13.13
N TYR A 14 -1.31 -2.21 13.08
CA TYR A 14 -0.42 -1.19 12.53
C TYR A 14 -0.73 -0.92 11.05
N LEU A 15 -0.83 -1.98 10.24
CA LEU A 15 -1.17 -1.89 8.82
C LEU A 15 -2.51 -1.18 8.64
N ARG A 16 -3.57 -1.62 9.34
CA ARG A 16 -4.91 -1.02 9.26
C ARG A 16 -4.90 0.46 9.58
N LYS A 17 -4.21 0.89 10.64
CA LYS A 17 -4.10 2.31 11.02
C LYS A 17 -3.41 3.14 9.93
N ASN A 18 -2.40 2.59 9.25
CA ASN A 18 -1.67 3.32 8.22
C ASN A 18 -2.35 3.26 6.84
N LEU A 19 -3.04 2.18 6.50
CA LEU A 19 -3.89 2.15 5.30
C LEU A 19 -4.99 3.20 5.39
N LYS A 20 -5.61 3.39 6.57
CA LYS A 20 -6.58 4.49 6.81
C LYS A 20 -5.98 5.89 6.66
N LYS A 21 -4.66 6.05 6.78
CA LYS A 21 -3.96 7.32 6.53
C LYS A 21 -3.58 7.52 5.05
N GLY A 22 -3.85 6.55 4.18
CA GLY A 22 -3.56 6.62 2.74
C GLY A 22 -2.22 6.02 2.32
N TYR A 23 -1.48 5.35 3.21
CA TYR A 23 -0.29 4.60 2.81
C TYR A 23 -0.69 3.39 1.95
N THR A 24 0.17 3.01 1.00
CA THR A 24 -0.08 1.84 0.13
C THR A 24 0.36 0.56 0.82
N LYS A 25 -0.32 -0.57 0.51
CA LYS A 25 0.04 -1.91 1.04
C LYS A 25 1.51 -2.23 0.81
N ASP A 26 2.02 -1.94 -0.39
CA ASP A 26 3.41 -2.21 -0.76
C ASP A 26 4.42 -1.37 0.02
N SER A 27 4.14 -0.08 0.24
CA SER A 27 5.04 0.78 1.02
C SER A 27 5.19 0.28 2.45
N LEU A 28 4.07 -0.10 3.09
CA LEU A 28 4.07 -0.61 4.45
C LEU A 28 4.72 -1.99 4.55
N ARG A 29 4.50 -2.84 3.53
CA ARG A 29 5.14 -4.15 3.44
C ARG A 29 6.65 -4.03 3.44
N TRP A 30 7.20 -3.20 2.55
CA TRP A 30 8.65 -2.97 2.48
C TRP A 30 9.19 -2.31 3.75
N ALA A 31 8.47 -1.33 4.30
CA ALA A 31 8.87 -0.68 5.54
C ALA A 31 9.01 -1.67 6.71
N LEU A 32 8.04 -2.58 6.88
CA LEU A 32 8.08 -3.58 7.94
C LEU A 32 9.19 -4.62 7.71
N ILE A 33 9.38 -5.08 6.48
CA ILE A 33 10.48 -6.00 6.16
C ILE A 33 11.84 -5.34 6.45
N ASN A 34 12.02 -4.07 6.06
CA ASN A 34 13.27 -3.33 6.30
C ASN A 34 13.51 -3.04 7.79
N GLN A 35 12.45 -2.98 8.60
CA GLN A 35 12.55 -2.88 10.06
C GLN A 35 12.94 -4.21 10.74
N GLY A 36 13.02 -5.30 9.98
CA GLY A 36 13.41 -6.63 10.47
C GLY A 36 12.25 -7.58 10.76
N HIS A 37 11.02 -7.21 10.40
CA HIS A 37 9.88 -8.13 10.51
C HIS A 37 10.00 -9.25 9.46
N SER A 38 9.60 -10.47 9.84
CA SER A 38 9.58 -11.59 8.89
C SER A 38 8.59 -11.32 7.76
N LYS A 39 9.05 -11.47 6.51
CA LYS A 39 8.20 -11.36 5.32
C LYS A 39 6.94 -12.22 5.42
N LEU A 40 7.03 -13.42 6.00
CA LEU A 40 5.87 -14.31 6.16
C LEU A 40 4.82 -13.76 7.14
N GLU A 41 5.26 -13.10 8.22
CA GLU A 41 4.35 -12.53 9.22
C GLU A 41 3.70 -11.26 8.69
N VAL A 42 4.47 -10.44 7.97
CA VAL A 42 3.96 -9.25 7.28
C VAL A 42 2.93 -9.65 6.21
N ASP A 43 3.24 -10.64 5.37
CA ASP A 43 2.32 -11.11 4.32
C ASP A 43 1.01 -11.67 4.93
N LYS A 44 1.08 -12.41 6.05
CA LYS A 44 -0.10 -12.88 6.78
C LYS A 44 -0.94 -11.73 7.36
N ALA A 45 -0.28 -10.74 7.95
CA ALA A 45 -0.95 -9.58 8.52
C ALA A 45 -1.67 -8.76 7.43
N ILE A 46 -1.02 -8.55 6.28
CA ILE A 46 -1.63 -7.87 5.12
C ILE A 46 -2.89 -8.62 4.66
N LYS A 47 -2.79 -9.94 4.47
CA LYS A 47 -3.94 -10.76 4.06
C LYS A 47 -5.11 -10.63 5.05
N ARG A 48 -4.83 -10.68 6.35
CA ARG A 48 -5.85 -10.53 7.39
C ARG A 48 -6.55 -9.17 7.32
N VAL A 49 -5.79 -8.09 7.16
CA VAL A 49 -6.35 -6.73 7.04
C VAL A 49 -7.19 -6.60 5.77
N GLU A 50 -6.77 -7.21 4.66
CA GLU A 50 -7.54 -7.22 3.41
C GLU A 50 -8.88 -7.95 3.56
N GLU A 51 -8.89 -9.10 4.24
CA GLU A 51 -10.12 -9.82 4.58
C GLU A 51 -11.03 -9.00 5.51
N GLU A 52 -10.48 -8.33 6.52
CA GLU A 52 -11.24 -7.45 7.43
C GLU A 52 -11.87 -6.27 6.68
N MET A 53 -11.07 -5.57 5.87
CA MET A 53 -11.55 -4.40 5.12
C MET A 53 -12.52 -4.79 4.01
N SER A 54 -12.38 -5.98 3.41
CA SER A 54 -13.34 -6.49 2.43
C SER A 54 -14.69 -6.84 3.06
N ARG A 55 -14.70 -7.28 4.32
CA ARG A 55 -15.94 -7.51 5.08
C ARG A 55 -16.62 -6.21 5.49
N ASP A 56 -15.83 -5.18 5.82
CA ASP A 56 -16.33 -3.88 6.28
C ASP A 56 -16.68 -2.93 5.13
N ALA A 57 -16.20 -3.20 3.92
CA ALA A 57 -16.53 -2.39 2.76
C ALA A 57 -18.04 -2.40 2.54
N PRO A 58 -18.72 -1.25 2.52
CA PRO A 58 -20.12 -1.21 2.13
C PRO A 58 -20.23 -1.83 0.74
N ILE A 59 -21.22 -2.70 0.55
CA ILE A 59 -21.53 -3.27 -0.77
C ILE A 59 -21.84 -2.08 -1.66
N LEU A 60 -20.84 -1.62 -2.42
CA LEU A 60 -21.02 -0.57 -3.40
C LEU A 60 -21.92 -1.19 -4.47
N SER A 61 -23.23 -1.00 -4.34
CA SER A 61 -24.15 -1.21 -5.43
C SER A 61 -23.63 -0.37 -6.58
N VAL A 62 -23.24 -1.06 -7.64
CA VAL A 62 -22.71 -0.47 -8.86
C VAL A 62 -23.83 0.33 -9.51
N SER A 63 -23.99 1.59 -9.10
CA SER A 63 -24.60 2.60 -9.96
C SER A 63 -23.56 2.97 -11.00
N SER A 64 -23.61 2.20 -12.07
CA SER A 64 -23.25 2.57 -13.44
C SER A 64 -23.27 4.08 -13.70
N ASN A 65 -22.11 4.74 -13.57
CA ASN A 65 -21.72 5.84 -14.46
C ASN A 65 -20.22 6.15 -14.34
N SER A 66 -19.38 5.33 -14.97
CA SER A 66 -17.99 5.71 -15.25
C SER A 66 -17.71 5.39 -16.72
N GLN A 67 -18.15 6.29 -17.60
CA GLN A 67 -17.55 6.42 -18.92
C GLN A 67 -16.08 6.82 -18.72
N ALA A 68 -15.20 5.81 -18.64
CA ALA A 68 -13.77 6.01 -18.77
C ALA A 68 -13.43 5.98 -20.28
N SER A 69 -13.50 7.14 -20.92
CA SER A 69 -12.85 7.34 -22.21
C SER A 69 -11.33 7.37 -21.98
N ALA A 70 -10.71 6.20 -21.99
CA ALA A 70 -9.26 6.05 -22.05
C ALA A 70 -8.81 6.22 -23.50
N GLU A 71 -8.67 7.48 -23.94
CA GLU A 71 -7.94 7.80 -25.16
C GLU A 71 -6.44 7.76 -24.82
N ILE A 72 -5.82 6.61 -25.11
CA ILE A 72 -4.38 6.41 -24.94
C ILE A 72 -3.68 7.11 -26.11
N LEU A 73 -3.20 8.32 -25.88
CA LEU A 73 -2.29 9.01 -26.80
C LEU A 73 -0.86 8.80 -26.31
N HIS A 74 -0.12 7.97 -27.05
CA HIS A 74 1.31 7.79 -26.90
C HIS A 74 2.03 9.12 -27.12
N GLN A 75 2.80 9.59 -26.14
CA GLN A 75 3.93 10.46 -26.43
C GLN A 75 5.03 10.25 -25.38
N ASP A 76 6.00 9.42 -25.73
CA ASP A 76 7.30 9.35 -25.07
C ASP A 76 7.99 10.71 -25.19
N SER A 77 8.18 11.38 -24.06
CA SER A 77 9.15 12.45 -23.94
C SER A 77 9.79 12.37 -22.55
N GLU A 78 10.98 11.78 -22.51
CA GLU A 78 11.95 11.82 -21.40
C GLU A 78 12.20 13.27 -20.96
N PRO A 79 11.92 13.66 -19.70
CA PRO A 79 12.48 14.88 -19.15
C PRO A 79 13.81 14.57 -18.45
N GLU A 80 14.92 15.03 -19.05
CA GLU A 80 16.25 14.97 -18.44
C GLU A 80 16.24 15.56 -17.02
N LYS A 81 16.52 14.70 -16.04
CA LYS A 81 16.57 15.07 -14.63
C LYS A 81 17.78 15.94 -14.36
N LYS A 82 17.60 17.26 -14.35
CA LYS A 82 18.55 18.15 -13.67
C LYS A 82 18.41 17.94 -12.16
N SER A 83 19.30 17.10 -11.66
CA SER A 83 19.43 16.71 -10.26
C SER A 83 19.49 17.94 -9.37
N TRP A 84 18.60 18.00 -8.38
CA TRP A 84 18.51 19.03 -7.36
C TRP A 84 19.83 19.25 -6.60
N TRP A 85 20.71 18.24 -6.57
CA TRP A 85 22.05 18.28 -5.99
C TRP A 85 23.05 19.14 -6.78
N ASN A 86 22.83 19.37 -8.09
CA ASN A 86 23.70 20.21 -8.92
C ASN A 86 23.60 21.71 -8.55
N ARG A 87 22.65 22.11 -7.70
CA ARG A 87 22.52 23.49 -7.18
C ARG A 87 23.20 23.69 -5.83
N TRP A 88 23.69 22.63 -5.19
CA TRP A 88 24.23 22.68 -3.83
C TRP A 88 25.72 22.33 -3.72
N PHE A 89 26.32 21.78 -4.78
CA PHE A 89 27.75 21.48 -4.83
C PHE A 89 28.43 22.00 -6.11
N GLY A 90 27.82 22.99 -6.75
CA GLY A 90 28.39 23.74 -7.88
C GLY A 90 28.99 25.05 -7.41
#